data_AF-A0A447IJY0-F1
#
_entry.id   AF-A0A447IJY0-F1
#
_cell.length_a   1.000
_cell.length_b   1.000
_cell.length_c   1.000
_cell.angle_alpha   90.00
_cell.angle_beta   90.00
_cell.angle_gamma   90.00
#
_symmetry.space_group_name_H-M   'P 1'
#
loop_
_entity.id
_entity.type
_entity.pdbx_description
1 polymer ?
#
loop_
_entity_poly.entity_id
_entity_poly.type
_entity_poly.pdbx_seq_one_letter_code
_entity_poly.pdbx_strand_id
1 'polypeptide(L)'
;MSYANANERYFASLINQSRQAAGLGTLKLEKRLNDSADAHSRWMLDNNVFSHTGRGGSSPRQRMEAAEFDLAGRWMTAENLAYVSIRGESDLRDEIRQLHQNLLNSPGHYANIMGSTSVLGIGLQVGTMTVGGRDYRVLMATQNFADTDGLVRLDLGTFQRVALPSVKVAMQARADWLDSFNGKVFKAAADGTASNDDFRLGARHDSVSAGAGHDTLSGGGGNDRLSGGTGNDRLIGDTGADTLKGGAGNDTLQGGAGNDALLGEDGNDMLRGDAGQDRIWGGAGADLLIGGDGLDTLSGDGGNDWLAGDGQNDRLLGGDGNDTLHGGAGNDLLNGGAGADTFLFARGGGTDTIQAYEHGIDRLLIPRTLLDADPAAFMRDHMTRSSAGVVIDLGGGDRIIVAGTTLTAAQVADDIFGY
;
A
#
# COMPACT_ATOMS: atom_id res chain seq x y z
N MET A 1 32.25 -24.04 10.62
CA MET A 1 31.83 -25.20 9.79
C MET A 1 31.27 -26.27 10.73
N SER A 2 30.01 -26.71 10.70
CA SER A 2 28.87 -26.40 9.82
C SER A 2 27.58 -26.45 10.64
N TYR A 3 26.81 -25.38 10.61
CA TYR A 3 25.55 -25.26 11.36
C TYR A 3 24.41 -26.03 10.67
N ALA A 4 24.46 -26.07 9.34
CA ALA A 4 23.61 -26.92 8.50
C ALA A 4 24.25 -28.29 8.29
N ASN A 5 23.48 -29.37 8.18
CA ASN A 5 23.96 -30.72 7.88
C ASN A 5 24.39 -30.88 6.40
N ALA A 6 24.93 -32.04 6.02
CA ALA A 6 25.46 -32.27 4.67
C ALA A 6 24.39 -32.17 3.56
N ASN A 7 23.13 -32.45 3.89
CA ASN A 7 22.01 -32.41 2.96
C ASN A 7 21.40 -31.02 2.85
N GLU A 8 21.34 -30.26 3.94
CA GLU A 8 20.97 -28.84 3.94
C GLU A 8 22.00 -28.01 3.16
N ARG A 9 23.30 -28.26 3.35
CA ARG A 9 24.35 -27.61 2.54
C ARG A 9 24.21 -27.93 1.06
N TYR A 10 23.84 -29.16 0.74
CA TYR A 10 23.56 -29.54 -0.62
C TYR A 10 22.34 -28.82 -1.18
N PHE A 11 21.26 -28.74 -0.42
CA PHE A 11 20.06 -28.01 -0.82
C PHE A 11 20.36 -26.52 -1.06
N ALA A 12 21.09 -25.88 -0.13
CA ALA A 12 21.58 -24.52 -0.30
C ALA A 12 22.44 -24.34 -1.56
N SER A 13 23.25 -25.35 -1.93
CA SER A 13 24.04 -25.31 -3.15
C SER A 13 23.17 -25.32 -4.41
N LEU A 14 22.06 -26.06 -4.43
CA LEU A 14 21.11 -26.05 -5.56
C LEU A 14 20.42 -24.69 -5.69
N ILE A 15 20.01 -24.10 -4.56
CA ILE A 15 19.41 -22.75 -4.52
C ILE A 15 20.38 -21.72 -5.06
N ASN A 16 21.62 -21.73 -4.59
CA ASN A 16 22.65 -20.79 -5.04
C ASN A 16 23.03 -20.99 -6.52
N GLN A 17 23.04 -22.22 -7.03
CA GLN A 17 23.22 -22.49 -8.46
C GLN A 17 22.08 -21.87 -9.29
N SER A 18 20.83 -22.02 -8.85
CA SER A 18 19.68 -21.42 -9.54
C SER A 18 19.71 -19.89 -9.49
N ARG A 19 20.08 -19.29 -8.35
CA ARG A 19 20.25 -17.84 -8.22
C ARG A 19 21.35 -17.31 -9.13
N GLN A 20 22.50 -17.98 -9.16
CA GLN A 20 23.61 -17.62 -10.04
C GLN A 20 23.24 -17.72 -11.53
N ALA A 21 22.48 -18.77 -11.91
CA ALA A 21 21.97 -18.91 -13.27
C ALA A 21 21.01 -17.76 -13.67
N ALA A 22 20.32 -17.16 -12.70
CA ALA A 22 19.48 -15.98 -12.87
C ALA A 22 20.24 -14.64 -12.71
N GLY A 23 21.56 -14.65 -12.56
CA GLY A 23 22.38 -13.44 -12.40
C GLY A 23 22.35 -12.82 -10.99
N LEU A 24 21.84 -13.54 -10.00
CA LEU A 24 21.70 -13.07 -8.61
C LEU A 24 22.88 -13.51 -7.72
N GLY A 25 23.10 -12.74 -6.65
CA GLY A 25 24.08 -13.08 -5.61
C GLY A 25 23.68 -14.32 -4.80
N THR A 26 24.68 -15.04 -4.28
CA THR A 26 24.46 -16.23 -3.45
C THR A 26 23.98 -15.87 -2.05
N LEU A 27 23.09 -16.69 -1.49
CA LEU A 27 22.66 -16.62 -0.10
C LEU A 27 23.70 -17.26 0.83
N LYS A 28 23.92 -16.62 1.97
CA LYS A 28 24.77 -17.15 3.05
C LYS A 28 23.91 -17.94 4.03
N LEU A 29 24.34 -19.16 4.37
CA LEU A 29 23.68 -19.94 5.42
C LEU A 29 23.92 -19.28 6.79
N GLU A 30 22.86 -19.02 7.53
CA GLU A 30 22.90 -18.45 8.87
C GLU A 30 22.40 -19.47 9.90
N LYS A 31 23.14 -19.61 11.00
CA LYS A 31 22.94 -20.66 12.01
C LYS A 31 21.58 -20.56 12.69
N ARG A 32 21.20 -19.39 13.20
CA ARG A 32 19.98 -19.19 13.98
C ARG A 32 18.74 -19.40 13.12
N LEU A 33 18.76 -18.92 11.88
CA LEU A 33 17.72 -19.22 10.90
C LEU A 33 17.62 -20.71 10.57
N ASN A 34 18.77 -21.40 10.47
CA ASN A 34 18.81 -22.85 10.24
C ASN A 34 18.21 -23.61 11.44
N ASP A 35 18.60 -23.26 12.66
CA ASP A 35 18.08 -23.87 13.89
C ASP A 35 16.56 -23.65 14.02
N SER A 36 16.08 -22.46 13.66
CA SER A 36 14.66 -22.12 13.64
C SER A 36 13.89 -22.96 12.61
N ALA A 37 14.42 -23.05 11.38
CA ALA A 37 13.83 -23.83 10.30
C ALA A 37 13.82 -25.33 10.64
N ASP A 38 14.88 -25.85 11.26
CA ASP A 38 14.99 -27.24 11.70
C ASP A 38 13.98 -27.58 12.79
N ALA A 39 13.86 -26.69 13.79
CA ALA A 39 12.88 -26.85 14.86
C ALA A 39 11.45 -26.89 14.29
N HIS A 40 11.16 -26.04 13.29
CA HIS A 40 9.84 -25.99 12.65
C HIS A 40 9.56 -27.23 11.80
N SER A 41 10.52 -27.65 10.95
CA SER A 41 10.40 -28.88 10.15
C SER A 41 10.22 -30.12 11.01
N ARG A 42 10.93 -30.21 12.15
CA ARG A 42 10.79 -31.33 13.09
C ARG A 42 9.44 -31.30 13.79
N TRP A 43 9.02 -30.13 14.27
CA TRP A 43 7.72 -29.95 14.90
C TRP A 43 6.57 -30.34 13.97
N MET A 44 6.62 -29.92 12.71
CA MET A 44 5.61 -30.27 11.70
C MET A 44 5.52 -31.78 11.47
N LEU A 45 6.65 -32.49 11.38
CA LEU A 45 6.67 -33.95 11.30
C LEU A 45 6.11 -34.61 12.56
N ASP A 46 6.60 -34.22 13.74
CA ASP A 46 6.20 -34.81 15.02
C ASP A 46 4.71 -34.64 15.32
N ASN A 47 4.11 -33.57 14.81
CA ASN A 47 2.70 -33.23 15.02
C ASN A 47 1.81 -33.56 13.82
N ASN A 48 2.37 -34.12 12.75
CA ASN A 48 1.63 -34.49 11.54
C ASN A 48 0.86 -33.30 10.92
N VAL A 49 1.51 -32.13 10.88
CA VAL A 49 0.96 -30.84 10.41
C VAL A 49 1.88 -30.26 9.34
N PHE A 50 1.32 -29.55 8.36
CA PHE A 50 2.07 -28.76 7.39
C PHE A 50 1.56 -27.32 7.38
N SER A 51 2.26 -26.41 8.06
CA SER A 51 1.79 -25.04 8.27
C SER A 51 2.93 -24.05 8.51
N HIS A 52 2.77 -22.81 8.03
CA HIS A 52 3.64 -21.68 8.37
C HIS A 52 3.52 -21.27 9.84
N THR A 53 2.42 -21.64 10.50
CA THR A 53 2.19 -21.42 11.94
C THR A 53 2.78 -22.57 12.74
N GLY A 54 3.69 -22.24 13.66
CA GLY A 54 4.41 -23.20 14.49
C GLY A 54 3.72 -23.48 15.82
N ARG A 55 4.46 -24.14 16.72
CA ARG A 55 4.01 -24.49 18.07
C ARG A 55 3.41 -23.28 18.79
N GLY A 56 2.23 -23.47 19.37
CA GLY A 56 1.53 -22.43 20.15
C GLY A 56 1.04 -21.24 19.32
N GLY A 57 0.90 -21.39 18.00
CA GLY A 57 0.47 -20.29 17.12
C GLY A 57 1.60 -19.40 16.65
N SER A 58 2.86 -19.77 16.88
CA SER A 58 4.01 -18.91 16.56
C SER A 58 4.14 -18.62 15.07
N SER A 59 4.25 -17.34 14.70
CA SER A 59 4.57 -16.93 13.33
C SER A 59 6.03 -17.26 12.97
N PRO A 60 6.40 -17.32 11.68
CA PRO A 60 7.78 -17.54 11.29
C PRO A 60 8.71 -16.47 11.87
N ARG A 61 8.27 -15.21 11.91
CA ARG A 61 8.99 -14.11 12.57
C ARG A 61 9.27 -14.41 14.04
N GLN A 62 8.26 -14.80 14.80
CA GLN A 62 8.43 -15.13 16.23
C GLN A 62 9.40 -16.31 16.42
N ARG A 63 9.40 -17.29 15.51
CA ARG A 63 10.37 -18.39 15.54
C ARG A 63 11.80 -17.95 15.20
N MET A 64 11.98 -16.96 14.34
CA MET A 64 13.29 -16.38 14.02
C MET A 64 13.82 -15.51 15.17
N GLU A 65 12.95 -14.68 15.77
CA GLU A 65 13.25 -13.87 16.95
C GLU A 65 13.58 -14.76 18.17
N ALA A 66 12.84 -15.85 18.38
CA ALA A 66 13.11 -16.83 19.43
C ALA A 66 14.42 -17.60 19.20
N ALA A 67 14.88 -17.69 17.95
CA ALA A 67 16.22 -18.20 17.62
C ALA A 67 17.31 -17.12 17.78
N GLU A 68 16.97 -15.95 18.31
CA GLU A 68 17.83 -14.77 18.47
C GLU A 68 18.36 -14.22 17.14
N PHE A 69 17.65 -14.43 16.03
CA PHE A 69 18.01 -13.80 14.76
C PHE A 69 17.55 -12.34 14.78
N ASP A 70 18.48 -11.41 14.54
CA ASP A 70 18.19 -9.98 14.54
C ASP A 70 17.47 -9.57 13.26
N LEU A 71 16.17 -9.33 13.39
CA LEU A 71 15.32 -8.76 12.35
C LEU A 71 15.19 -7.27 12.62
N ALA A 72 16.16 -6.46 12.18
CA ALA A 72 16.25 -5.02 12.45
C ALA A 72 14.98 -4.22 12.06
N GLY A 73 13.94 -4.27 12.90
CA GLY A 73 12.65 -3.57 12.75
C GLY A 73 11.77 -4.04 11.59
N ARG A 74 12.09 -5.13 10.90
CA ARG A 74 11.45 -5.49 9.61
C ARG A 74 10.38 -6.57 9.72
N TRP A 75 9.37 -6.44 8.88
CA TRP A 75 8.36 -7.47 8.68
C TRP A 75 8.98 -8.53 7.75
N MET A 76 9.16 -9.74 8.31
CA MET A 76 9.58 -11.02 7.70
C MET A 76 10.05 -11.03 6.23
N THR A 77 11.20 -11.60 5.95
CA THR A 77 11.82 -11.66 4.61
C THR A 77 11.57 -12.98 3.84
N ALA A 78 10.49 -13.66 4.21
CA ALA A 78 9.86 -14.85 3.62
C ALA A 78 10.27 -16.23 4.17
N GLU A 79 9.29 -17.15 4.14
CA GLU A 79 9.45 -18.57 4.48
C GLU A 79 8.89 -19.43 3.33
N ASN A 80 9.63 -20.45 2.91
CA ASN A 80 9.09 -21.53 2.09
C ASN A 80 8.92 -22.79 2.93
N LEU A 81 7.78 -23.45 2.78
CA LEU A 81 7.58 -24.81 3.26
C LEU A 81 7.39 -25.73 2.07
N ALA A 82 8.03 -26.88 2.12
CA ALA A 82 7.81 -27.91 1.12
C ALA A 82 7.93 -29.29 1.72
N TYR A 83 7.26 -30.24 1.11
CA TYR A 83 7.48 -31.63 1.39
C TYR A 83 7.43 -32.44 0.09
N VAL A 84 8.11 -33.58 0.08
CA VAL A 84 7.89 -34.62 -0.92
C VAL A 84 7.59 -35.93 -0.20
N SER A 85 6.55 -36.61 -0.67
CA SER A 85 6.30 -37.99 -0.25
C SER A 85 7.22 -38.91 -1.03
N ILE A 86 7.90 -39.79 -0.31
CA ILE A 86 8.92 -40.68 -0.84
C ILE A 86 8.31 -42.06 -0.98
N ARG A 87 8.35 -42.64 -2.18
CA ARG A 87 7.95 -44.03 -2.41
C ARG A 87 9.19 -44.94 -2.37
N GLY A 88 9.40 -45.65 -1.25
CA GLY A 88 10.44 -46.66 -1.11
C GLY A 88 11.82 -46.13 -0.68
N GLU A 89 12.87 -46.93 -0.93
CA GLU A 89 14.27 -46.56 -0.72
C GLU A 89 14.80 -45.75 -1.93
N SER A 90 14.57 -44.44 -1.95
CA SER A 90 15.26 -43.53 -2.88
C SER A 90 16.43 -42.80 -2.21
N ASP A 91 17.39 -42.35 -3.04
CA ASP A 91 18.49 -41.51 -2.60
C ASP A 91 17.92 -40.14 -2.16
N LEU A 92 18.19 -39.79 -0.90
CA LEU A 92 17.80 -38.51 -0.32
C LEU A 92 18.31 -37.32 -1.14
N ARG A 93 19.41 -37.47 -1.89
CA ARG A 93 19.90 -36.42 -2.80
C ARG A 93 18.99 -36.19 -4.00
N ASP A 94 18.36 -37.22 -4.54
CA ASP A 94 17.36 -37.09 -5.61
C ASP A 94 16.08 -36.47 -5.09
N GLU A 95 15.67 -36.84 -3.88
CA GLU A 95 14.49 -36.27 -3.21
C GLU A 95 14.69 -34.76 -2.97
N ILE A 96 15.88 -34.33 -2.55
CA ILE A 96 16.23 -32.91 -2.38
C ILE A 96 16.23 -32.18 -3.73
N ARG A 97 16.71 -32.80 -4.82
CA ARG A 97 16.63 -32.21 -6.18
C ARG A 97 15.18 -32.02 -6.61
N GLN A 98 14.34 -33.02 -6.39
CA GLN A 98 12.92 -32.95 -6.73
C GLN A 98 12.22 -31.86 -5.90
N LEU A 99 12.50 -31.80 -4.60
CA LEU A 99 11.96 -30.77 -3.71
C LEU A 99 12.38 -29.36 -4.17
N HIS A 100 13.65 -29.18 -4.56
CA HIS A 100 14.16 -27.93 -5.13
C HIS A 100 13.44 -27.54 -6.42
N GLN A 101 13.26 -28.48 -7.36
CA GLN A 101 12.54 -28.24 -8.60
C GLN A 101 11.07 -27.86 -8.33
N ASN A 102 10.42 -28.52 -7.38
CA ASN A 102 9.04 -28.19 -6.99
C ASN A 102 8.93 -26.76 -6.45
N LEU A 103 9.91 -26.33 -5.65
CA LEU A 103 9.98 -24.94 -5.16
C LEU A 103 10.18 -23.95 -6.31
N LEU A 104 11.07 -24.25 -7.26
CA LEU A 104 11.27 -23.38 -8.44
C LEU A 104 10.04 -23.30 -9.35
N ASN A 105 9.23 -24.35 -9.42
CA ASN A 105 8.02 -24.40 -10.22
C ASN A 105 6.80 -23.75 -9.52
N SER A 106 6.93 -23.34 -8.26
CA SER A 106 5.89 -22.66 -7.50
C SER A 106 6.15 -21.15 -7.49
N PRO A 107 5.27 -20.30 -8.06
CA PRO A 107 5.52 -18.87 -8.20
C PRO A 107 5.88 -18.15 -6.88
N GLY A 108 5.16 -18.45 -5.79
CA GLY A 108 5.44 -17.84 -4.49
C GLY A 108 6.79 -18.29 -3.89
N HIS A 109 7.11 -19.58 -4.01
CA HIS A 109 8.38 -20.10 -3.52
C HIS A 109 9.57 -19.61 -4.36
N TYR A 110 9.37 -19.52 -5.67
CA TYR A 110 10.34 -18.97 -6.62
C TYR A 110 10.64 -17.51 -6.31
N ALA A 111 9.61 -16.68 -6.04
CA ALA A 111 9.78 -15.28 -5.66
C ALA A 111 10.66 -15.14 -4.41
N ASN A 112 10.48 -16.00 -3.41
CA ASN A 112 11.31 -16.00 -2.20
C ASN A 112 12.76 -16.43 -2.50
N ILE A 113 12.93 -17.47 -3.33
CA ILE A 113 14.26 -17.98 -3.74
C ILE A 113 15.03 -16.96 -4.58
N MET A 114 14.34 -16.20 -5.43
CA MET A 114 14.94 -15.21 -6.34
C MET A 114 14.89 -13.78 -5.79
N GLY A 115 14.33 -13.59 -4.59
CA GLY A 115 14.21 -12.29 -3.97
C GLY A 115 15.55 -11.66 -3.58
N SER A 116 15.47 -10.42 -3.09
CA SER A 116 16.60 -9.57 -2.72
C SER A 116 17.29 -9.95 -1.39
N THR A 117 16.93 -11.09 -0.79
CA THR A 117 17.48 -11.57 0.48
C THR A 117 18.96 -11.96 0.36
N SER A 118 19.66 -11.93 1.50
CA SER A 118 21.11 -12.15 1.58
C SER A 118 21.49 -13.36 2.45
N VAL A 119 20.58 -13.81 3.33
CA VAL A 119 20.78 -14.97 4.22
C VAL A 119 19.66 -16.01 4.09
N LEU A 120 20.00 -17.26 4.41
CA LEU A 120 19.15 -18.44 4.32
C LEU A 120 19.33 -19.34 5.54
N GLY A 121 18.25 -19.87 6.08
CA GLY A 121 18.23 -21.05 6.95
C GLY A 121 17.45 -22.18 6.29
N ILE A 122 17.94 -23.42 6.41
CA ILE A 122 17.25 -24.61 5.88
C ILE A 122 17.10 -25.63 7.01
N GLY A 123 15.86 -25.97 7.32
CA GLY A 123 15.56 -27.15 8.13
C GLY A 123 15.17 -28.28 7.22
N LEU A 124 15.87 -29.42 7.29
CA LEU A 124 15.56 -30.58 6.46
C LEU A 124 15.35 -31.81 7.34
N GLN A 125 14.14 -32.34 7.37
CA GLN A 125 13.79 -33.47 8.22
C GLN A 125 13.16 -34.61 7.40
N VAL A 126 13.59 -35.83 7.68
CA VAL A 126 13.00 -37.04 7.10
C VAL A 126 12.24 -37.75 8.20
N GLY A 127 10.96 -38.01 7.97
CA GLY A 127 10.11 -38.70 8.92
C GLY A 127 8.96 -39.41 8.24
N THR A 128 7.95 -39.73 9.04
CA THR A 128 6.70 -40.33 8.58
C THR A 128 5.54 -39.41 8.92
N MET A 129 4.62 -39.24 7.97
CA MET A 129 3.42 -38.42 8.13
C MET A 129 2.19 -39.29 7.81
N THR A 130 1.20 -39.32 8.70
CA THR A 130 -0.01 -40.11 8.55
C THR A 130 -1.11 -39.26 7.93
N VAL A 131 -1.43 -39.48 6.66
CA VAL A 131 -2.50 -38.72 5.96
C VAL A 131 -3.64 -39.67 5.60
N GLY A 132 -4.83 -39.42 6.14
CA GLY A 132 -6.01 -40.27 5.90
C GLY A 132 -5.83 -41.71 6.39
N GLY A 133 -5.10 -41.91 7.50
CA GLY A 133 -4.85 -43.23 8.10
C GLY A 133 -3.78 -44.07 7.39
N ARG A 134 -2.98 -43.48 6.50
CA ARG A 134 -1.84 -44.13 5.84
C ARG A 134 -0.55 -43.38 6.14
N ASP A 135 0.50 -44.12 6.47
CA ASP A 135 1.82 -43.56 6.74
C ASP A 135 2.60 -43.37 5.44
N TYR A 136 3.11 -42.16 5.26
CA TYR A 136 3.98 -41.79 4.14
C TYR A 136 5.35 -41.42 4.69
N ARG A 137 6.43 -41.91 4.06
CA ARG A 137 7.76 -41.34 4.28
C ARG A 137 7.79 -39.96 3.65
N VAL A 138 8.16 -38.94 4.43
CA VAL A 138 8.14 -37.54 4.01
C VAL A 138 9.51 -36.92 4.25
N LEU A 139 10.05 -36.29 3.21
CA LEU A 139 11.10 -35.28 3.34
C LEU A 139 10.41 -33.93 3.47
N MET A 140 10.61 -33.28 4.60
CA MET A 140 10.04 -31.98 4.94
C MET A 140 11.15 -30.94 4.98
N ALA A 141 10.87 -29.76 4.44
CA ALA A 141 11.77 -28.64 4.48
C ALA A 141 11.09 -27.33 4.85
N THR A 142 11.79 -26.54 5.65
CA THR A 142 11.54 -25.13 5.91
C THR A 142 12.74 -24.34 5.39
N GLN A 143 12.48 -23.27 4.63
CA GLN A 143 13.49 -22.30 4.22
C GLN A 143 13.13 -20.93 4.78
N ASN A 144 14.01 -20.37 5.59
CA ASN A 144 13.86 -19.02 6.15
C ASN A 144 14.80 -18.08 5.39
N PHE A 145 14.27 -17.03 4.79
CA PHE A 145 15.05 -16.04 4.06
C PHE A 145 15.11 -14.75 4.87
N ALA A 146 16.30 -14.14 4.96
CA ALA A 146 16.42 -12.84 5.57
C ALA A 146 17.46 -11.90 4.96
N ASP A 147 17.42 -10.65 5.41
CA ASP A 147 18.46 -9.66 5.16
C ASP A 147 18.96 -9.08 6.49
N THR A 148 20.25 -8.78 6.56
CA THR A 148 20.92 -8.22 7.75
C THR A 148 21.10 -6.70 7.67
N ASP A 149 20.95 -6.12 6.47
CA ASP A 149 21.53 -4.79 6.18
C ASP A 149 20.53 -3.63 6.21
N GLY A 150 19.28 -3.88 6.59
CA GLY A 150 18.35 -2.78 6.88
C GLY A 150 17.97 -1.90 5.67
N LEU A 151 18.23 -2.32 4.42
CA LEU A 151 17.89 -1.58 3.19
C LEU A 151 16.69 -2.19 2.45
N VAL A 152 15.70 -1.36 2.11
CA VAL A 152 14.55 -1.76 1.28
C VAL A 152 15.03 -1.83 -0.16
N ARG A 153 14.85 -2.98 -0.82
CA ARG A 153 14.97 -3.11 -2.27
C ARG A 153 13.71 -3.80 -2.77
N LEU A 154 12.71 -2.99 -3.09
CA LEU A 154 11.55 -3.41 -3.87
C LEU A 154 12.03 -3.65 -5.30
N ASP A 155 11.91 -4.89 -5.77
CA ASP A 155 12.08 -5.21 -7.19
C ASP A 155 10.74 -4.96 -7.88
N LEU A 156 10.70 -4.01 -8.80
CA LEU A 156 9.53 -3.63 -9.61
C LEU A 156 9.33 -4.62 -10.78
N GLY A 157 9.28 -5.92 -10.46
CA GLY A 157 9.10 -6.99 -11.43
C GLY A 157 7.64 -7.11 -11.87
N THR A 158 7.36 -6.72 -13.11
CA THR A 158 6.07 -6.88 -13.80
C THR A 158 5.65 -8.36 -13.88
N PHE A 159 4.55 -8.75 -13.23
CA PHE A 159 3.95 -10.07 -13.44
C PHE A 159 2.92 -10.02 -14.56
N GLN A 160 3.27 -10.55 -15.73
CA GLN A 160 2.30 -10.95 -16.76
C GLN A 160 1.67 -12.30 -16.41
N ARG A 161 0.34 -12.35 -16.44
CA ARG A 161 -0.49 -13.53 -16.18
C ARG A 161 -0.33 -14.59 -17.28
N VAL A 162 0.24 -15.76 -16.97
CA VAL A 162 0.26 -16.92 -17.88
C VAL A 162 -0.88 -17.88 -17.54
N ALA A 163 -1.60 -18.33 -18.56
CA ALA A 163 -2.83 -19.11 -18.49
C ALA A 163 -2.69 -20.48 -17.78
N LEU A 164 -3.80 -20.91 -17.16
CA LEU A 164 -3.98 -22.17 -16.42
C LEU A 164 -3.82 -23.43 -17.30
N PRO A 165 -3.23 -24.52 -16.77
CA PRO A 165 -3.62 -25.87 -17.12
C PRO A 165 -4.51 -26.49 -16.03
N SER A 166 -5.61 -27.09 -16.47
CA SER A 166 -6.58 -27.79 -15.65
C SER A 166 -6.09 -29.19 -15.28
N VAL A 167 -6.27 -29.60 -14.02
CA VAL A 167 -6.25 -31.02 -13.62
C VAL A 167 -7.56 -31.32 -12.89
N LYS A 168 -8.41 -32.12 -13.55
CA LYS A 168 -9.50 -32.88 -12.92
C LYS A 168 -8.91 -34.21 -12.43
N VAL A 169 -9.15 -34.58 -11.18
CA VAL A 169 -10.04 -35.69 -10.77
C VAL A 169 -9.81 -36.05 -9.28
N ALA A 170 -10.91 -35.90 -8.53
CA ALA A 170 -11.39 -36.65 -7.37
C ALA A 170 -10.58 -36.71 -6.05
N MET A 171 -10.99 -35.88 -5.07
CA MET A 171 -11.79 -36.36 -3.91
C MET A 171 -12.85 -35.29 -3.56
N GLN A 172 -14.14 -35.62 -3.69
CA GLN A 172 -15.26 -34.98 -2.99
C GLN A 172 -15.32 -35.62 -1.59
N ALA A 173 -15.56 -34.94 -0.46
CA ALA A 173 -16.47 -33.83 -0.16
C ALA A 173 -15.82 -32.85 0.85
N ARG A 174 -15.87 -31.53 0.65
CA ARG A 174 -16.88 -30.59 1.20
C ARG A 174 -17.22 -30.82 2.68
N ALA A 175 -16.52 -30.13 3.59
CA ALA A 175 -17.11 -29.19 4.56
C ALA A 175 -16.07 -28.62 5.55
N ASP A 176 -15.01 -29.36 5.92
CA ASP A 176 -14.23 -29.02 7.13
C ASP A 176 -12.76 -28.62 6.86
N TRP A 177 -12.47 -28.08 5.67
CA TRP A 177 -11.10 -27.68 5.24
C TRP A 177 -11.00 -26.20 4.86
N LEU A 178 -11.79 -25.36 5.53
CA LEU A 178 -11.79 -23.89 5.43
C LEU A 178 -11.48 -23.18 6.77
N ASP A 179 -11.21 -23.92 7.85
CA ASP A 179 -11.10 -23.35 9.21
C ASP A 179 -9.72 -23.50 9.89
N SER A 180 -8.62 -23.66 9.14
CA SER A 180 -7.29 -23.59 9.77
C SER A 180 -6.16 -23.09 8.88
N PHE A 181 -6.38 -21.93 8.26
CA PHE A 181 -5.36 -20.89 8.15
C PHE A 181 -5.99 -19.61 8.69
N ASN A 182 -5.26 -18.94 9.58
CA ASN A 182 -5.69 -17.84 10.44
C ASN A 182 -6.47 -16.74 9.68
N GLY A 183 -7.81 -16.78 9.75
CA GLY A 183 -8.71 -15.66 9.50
C GLY A 183 -8.53 -14.91 8.17
N LYS A 184 -9.17 -15.41 7.10
CA LYS A 184 -10.08 -14.67 6.21
C LYS A 184 -10.39 -15.46 4.96
N VAL A 185 -11.37 -16.35 5.10
CA VAL A 185 -12.28 -16.61 3.98
C VAL A 185 -13.15 -15.37 3.87
N PHE A 186 -13.22 -14.85 2.65
CA PHE A 186 -14.28 -14.02 2.12
C PHE A 186 -15.66 -14.54 2.54
N LYS A 187 -16.09 -14.17 3.74
CA LYS A 187 -17.50 -13.98 4.01
C LYS A 187 -17.81 -12.57 3.55
N ALA A 188 -18.71 -12.46 2.59
CA ALA A 188 -19.56 -11.28 2.53
C ALA A 188 -20.14 -11.08 3.94
N ALA A 189 -19.76 -9.99 4.61
CA ALA A 189 -20.19 -9.58 5.95
C ALA A 189 -19.63 -10.34 7.18
N ALA A 190 -18.31 -10.38 7.38
CA ALA A 190 -17.77 -10.51 8.74
C ALA A 190 -16.93 -9.27 9.07
N ASP A 191 -17.34 -8.53 10.11
CA ASP A 191 -16.57 -7.42 10.67
C ASP A 191 -15.18 -7.93 11.11
N GLY A 192 -14.15 -7.12 10.89
CA GLY A 192 -12.79 -7.44 11.28
C GLY A 192 -12.60 -7.43 12.80
N THR A 193 -11.36 -7.60 13.22
CA THR A 193 -11.00 -7.88 14.61
C THR A 193 -10.52 -6.62 15.32
N ALA A 194 -9.94 -6.78 16.52
CA ALA A 194 -9.25 -5.69 17.22
C ALA A 194 -7.72 -5.75 17.02
N SER A 195 -7.27 -6.41 15.96
CA SER A 195 -5.89 -6.64 15.61
C SER A 195 -5.67 -6.31 14.15
N ASN A 196 -4.42 -5.99 13.79
CA ASN A 196 -4.04 -5.67 12.42
C ASN A 196 -4.47 -6.76 11.43
N ASP A 197 -5.29 -6.34 10.49
CA ASP A 197 -6.06 -7.20 9.61
C ASP A 197 -5.71 -6.91 8.13
N ASP A 198 -5.56 -7.96 7.31
CA ASP A 198 -5.21 -7.82 5.88
C ASP A 198 -6.30 -8.46 5.00
N PHE A 199 -7.01 -7.63 4.22
CA PHE A 199 -8.07 -8.00 3.30
C PHE A 199 -7.65 -7.71 1.85
N ARG A 200 -7.71 -8.72 0.97
CA ARG A 200 -7.43 -8.57 -0.47
C ARG A 200 -8.56 -9.13 -1.32
N LEU A 201 -9.49 -8.25 -1.70
CA LEU A 201 -10.78 -8.58 -2.29
C LEU A 201 -10.72 -8.92 -3.79
N GLY A 202 -11.86 -9.37 -4.31
CA GLY A 202 -11.98 -9.94 -5.64
C GLY A 202 -12.36 -8.91 -6.69
N ALA A 203 -12.90 -9.38 -7.82
CA ALA A 203 -13.44 -8.49 -8.86
C ALA A 203 -14.97 -8.29 -8.72
N ARG A 204 -15.50 -8.31 -7.50
CA ARG A 204 -16.93 -8.16 -7.20
C ARG A 204 -17.12 -6.95 -6.31
N HIS A 205 -18.34 -6.43 -6.29
CA HIS A 205 -18.77 -5.47 -5.27
C HIS A 205 -18.74 -6.11 -3.88
N ASP A 206 -17.74 -5.75 -3.10
CA ASP A 206 -17.48 -6.27 -1.78
C ASP A 206 -17.70 -5.18 -0.71
N SER A 207 -18.00 -5.62 0.51
CA SER A 207 -18.17 -4.71 1.65
C SER A 207 -17.44 -5.26 2.85
N VAL A 208 -16.53 -4.45 3.40
CA VAL A 208 -15.63 -4.81 4.49
C VAL A 208 -15.55 -3.69 5.50
N SER A 209 -15.57 -4.07 6.78
CA SER A 209 -15.27 -3.23 7.93
C SER A 209 -14.16 -3.93 8.71
N ALA A 210 -13.00 -3.32 8.89
CA ALA A 210 -11.83 -3.97 9.46
C ALA A 210 -11.74 -3.87 10.99
N GLY A 211 -12.39 -2.87 11.59
CA GLY A 211 -12.61 -2.83 13.03
C GLY A 211 -11.54 -2.02 13.74
N ALA A 212 -10.80 -2.61 14.66
CA ALA A 212 -9.70 -1.92 15.33
C ALA A 212 -8.36 -2.57 14.97
N GLY A 213 -7.31 -1.78 14.83
CA GLY A 213 -6.01 -2.29 14.41
C GLY A 213 -5.32 -1.33 13.47
N HIS A 214 -4.20 -1.75 12.90
CA HIS A 214 -3.63 -1.10 11.73
C HIS A 214 -3.84 -2.02 10.55
N ASP A 215 -4.91 -1.76 9.80
CA ASP A 215 -5.48 -2.68 8.85
C ASP A 215 -5.06 -2.33 7.42
N THR A 216 -5.10 -3.31 6.54
CA THR A 216 -4.84 -3.15 5.11
C THR A 216 -5.98 -3.77 4.32
N LEU A 217 -6.67 -2.96 3.51
CA LEU A 217 -7.78 -3.38 2.67
C LEU A 217 -7.48 -3.02 1.21
N SER A 218 -7.69 -3.96 0.30
CA SER A 218 -7.64 -3.75 -1.16
C SER A 218 -8.90 -4.32 -1.79
N GLY A 219 -9.70 -3.49 -2.44
CA GLY A 219 -10.99 -3.82 -3.07
C GLY A 219 -10.86 -4.65 -4.33
N GLY A 220 -9.80 -4.43 -5.11
CA GLY A 220 -9.57 -5.17 -6.34
C GLY A 220 -10.43 -4.65 -7.49
N GLY A 221 -11.64 -5.18 -7.67
CA GLY A 221 -12.46 -4.78 -8.81
C GLY A 221 -13.94 -4.71 -8.52
N GLY A 222 -14.61 -3.76 -9.15
CA GLY A 222 -16.01 -3.47 -8.89
C GLY A 222 -16.14 -2.46 -7.76
N ASN A 223 -17.33 -1.86 -7.65
CA ASN A 223 -17.67 -0.87 -6.66
C ASN A 223 -17.71 -1.44 -5.23
N ASP A 224 -16.70 -1.13 -4.45
CA ASP A 224 -16.47 -1.66 -3.11
C ASP A 224 -16.82 -0.66 -2.01
N ARG A 225 -17.08 -1.18 -0.81
CA ARG A 225 -17.28 -0.36 0.39
C ARG A 225 -16.34 -0.83 1.50
N LEU A 226 -15.26 -0.08 1.70
CA LEU A 226 -14.17 -0.40 2.61
C LEU A 226 -14.18 0.56 3.81
N SER A 227 -14.03 0.01 5.02
CA SER A 227 -13.89 0.80 6.26
C SER A 227 -12.73 0.25 7.07
N GLY A 228 -11.79 1.11 7.47
CA GLY A 228 -10.67 0.80 8.35
C GLY A 228 -11.15 0.63 9.79
N GLY A 229 -11.64 1.71 10.38
CA GLY A 229 -12.27 1.71 11.69
C GLY A 229 -11.44 2.50 12.70
N THR A 230 -10.66 1.87 13.57
CA THR A 230 -9.76 2.60 14.49
C THR A 230 -8.34 2.13 14.36
N GLY A 231 -7.40 3.07 14.47
CA GLY A 231 -5.98 2.89 14.21
C GLY A 231 -5.62 3.34 12.81
N ASN A 232 -4.32 3.38 12.52
CA ASN A 232 -3.81 3.87 11.23
C ASN A 232 -3.92 2.78 10.16
N ASP A 233 -4.87 2.95 9.26
CA ASP A 233 -5.29 1.98 8.26
C ASP A 233 -4.82 2.35 6.85
N ARG A 234 -4.72 1.34 5.98
CA ARG A 234 -4.44 1.50 4.55
C ARG A 234 -5.56 0.90 3.72
N LEU A 235 -6.28 1.73 2.97
CA LEU A 235 -7.37 1.31 2.10
C LEU A 235 -7.04 1.62 0.63
N ILE A 236 -7.30 0.67 -0.26
CA ILE A 236 -7.12 0.79 -1.71
C ILE A 236 -8.40 0.30 -2.39
N GLY A 237 -9.07 1.12 -3.20
CA GLY A 237 -10.25 0.73 -3.98
C GLY A 237 -9.89 -0.13 -5.19
N ASP A 238 -8.79 0.21 -5.85
CA ASP A 238 -8.27 -0.38 -7.10
C ASP A 238 -9.10 0.00 -8.33
N THR A 239 -10.13 -0.76 -8.72
CA THR A 239 -10.94 -0.43 -9.90
C THR A 239 -12.42 -0.52 -9.59
N GLY A 240 -13.21 0.49 -9.95
CA GLY A 240 -14.61 0.54 -9.54
C GLY A 240 -14.99 1.95 -9.13
N ALA A 241 -16.25 2.15 -8.79
CA ALA A 241 -16.65 3.35 -8.07
C ALA A 241 -16.79 2.99 -6.59
N ASP A 242 -15.73 3.24 -5.84
CA ASP A 242 -15.51 2.71 -4.50
C ASP A 242 -15.88 3.74 -3.42
N THR A 243 -16.17 3.25 -2.22
CA THR A 243 -16.33 4.09 -1.03
C THR A 243 -15.37 3.61 0.04
N LEU A 244 -14.40 4.47 0.39
CA LEU A 244 -13.37 4.20 1.39
C LEU A 244 -13.59 5.11 2.60
N LYS A 245 -13.52 4.54 3.80
CA LYS A 245 -13.61 5.23 5.08
C LYS A 245 -12.42 4.86 5.95
N GLY A 246 -11.57 5.82 6.29
CA GLY A 246 -10.43 5.63 7.20
C GLY A 246 -10.93 5.28 8.59
N GLY A 247 -11.57 6.25 9.23
CA GLY A 247 -12.10 6.12 10.58
C GLY A 247 -11.28 6.97 11.55
N ALA A 248 -10.93 6.43 12.70
CA ALA A 248 -10.10 7.15 13.66
C ALA A 248 -8.65 6.69 13.58
N GLY A 249 -7.72 7.58 13.29
CA GLY A 249 -6.32 7.23 13.10
C GLY A 249 -5.70 8.08 12.00
N ASN A 250 -4.41 7.91 11.74
CA ASN A 250 -3.78 8.56 10.60
C ASN A 250 -3.77 7.57 9.43
N ASP A 251 -4.73 7.71 8.54
CA ASP A 251 -5.07 6.72 7.52
C ASP A 251 -4.48 7.07 6.15
N THR A 252 -4.39 6.05 5.30
CA THR A 252 -3.98 6.21 3.90
C THR A 252 -5.02 5.57 3.00
N LEU A 253 -5.74 6.39 2.23
CA LEU A 253 -6.78 5.98 1.31
C LEU A 253 -6.36 6.27 -0.13
N GLN A 254 -6.59 5.31 -1.01
CA GLN A 254 -6.35 5.42 -2.44
C GLN A 254 -7.57 4.87 -3.20
N GLY A 255 -8.26 5.72 -3.96
CA GLY A 255 -9.43 5.34 -4.75
C GLY A 255 -9.05 4.38 -5.88
N GLY A 256 -8.25 4.86 -6.81
CA GLY A 256 -7.76 4.08 -7.94
C GLY A 256 -8.45 4.51 -9.21
N ALA A 257 -9.05 3.58 -9.95
CA ALA A 257 -9.73 3.89 -11.20
C ALA A 257 -11.25 3.83 -11.05
N GLY A 258 -11.91 4.95 -11.32
CA GLY A 258 -13.35 5.12 -11.30
C GLY A 258 -13.73 6.29 -10.42
N ASN A 259 -15.03 6.51 -10.20
CA ASN A 259 -15.48 7.69 -9.47
C ASN A 259 -15.69 7.33 -8.01
N ASP A 260 -14.72 7.67 -7.17
CA ASP A 260 -14.60 7.20 -5.81
C ASP A 260 -15.09 8.21 -4.78
N ALA A 261 -15.39 7.72 -3.58
CA ALA A 261 -15.72 8.51 -2.41
C ALA A 261 -14.79 8.14 -1.25
N LEU A 262 -13.90 9.05 -0.88
CA LEU A 262 -12.91 8.85 0.19
C LEU A 262 -13.26 9.74 1.38
N LEU A 263 -13.32 9.16 2.58
CA LEU A 263 -13.54 9.86 3.83
C LEU A 263 -12.42 9.48 4.80
N GLY A 264 -11.61 10.45 5.24
CA GLY A 264 -10.55 10.24 6.24
C GLY A 264 -11.15 10.02 7.63
N GLU A 265 -12.03 10.94 8.03
CA GLU A 265 -12.70 11.00 9.34
C GLU A 265 -11.80 11.64 10.43
N ASP A 266 -11.39 10.94 11.49
CA ASP A 266 -10.63 11.56 12.58
C ASP A 266 -9.13 11.24 12.45
N GLY A 267 -8.26 12.24 12.36
CA GLY A 267 -6.81 12.07 12.38
C GLY A 267 -6.13 12.82 11.24
N ASN A 268 -4.81 12.62 11.07
CA ASN A 268 -4.06 13.26 10.00
C ASN A 268 -3.91 12.26 8.84
N ASP A 269 -4.73 12.42 7.81
CA ASP A 269 -4.92 11.43 6.78
C ASP A 269 -4.24 11.80 5.46
N MET A 270 -4.00 10.78 4.62
CA MET A 270 -3.55 10.94 3.24
C MET A 270 -4.54 10.28 2.30
N LEU A 271 -5.24 11.07 1.49
CA LEU A 271 -6.30 10.63 0.57
C LEU A 271 -5.91 10.95 -0.86
N ARG A 272 -6.03 9.97 -1.75
CA ARG A 272 -5.82 10.15 -3.20
C ARG A 272 -6.96 9.53 -4.01
N GLY A 273 -7.61 10.33 -4.86
CA GLY A 273 -8.63 9.86 -5.80
C GLY A 273 -8.05 8.98 -6.92
N ASP A 274 -6.93 9.43 -7.49
CA ASP A 274 -6.26 8.87 -8.68
C ASP A 274 -7.01 9.20 -9.97
N ALA A 275 -7.84 8.31 -10.52
CA ALA A 275 -8.43 8.52 -11.85
C ALA A 275 -9.94 8.41 -11.82
N GLY A 276 -10.65 9.50 -12.12
CA GLY A 276 -12.10 9.54 -12.15
C GLY A 276 -12.62 10.86 -11.60
N GLN A 277 -13.93 10.95 -11.37
CA GLN A 277 -14.51 12.12 -10.70
C GLN A 277 -14.74 11.78 -9.24
N ASP A 278 -13.79 12.17 -8.42
CA ASP A 278 -13.68 11.74 -7.05
C ASP A 278 -14.26 12.76 -6.08
N ARG A 279 -14.72 12.25 -4.94
CA ARG A 279 -15.12 13.07 -3.81
C ARG A 279 -14.30 12.68 -2.60
N ILE A 280 -13.59 13.65 -2.06
CA ILE A 280 -12.59 13.44 -1.02
C ILE A 280 -12.89 14.38 0.14
N TRP A 281 -13.06 13.82 1.33
CA TRP A 281 -13.25 14.55 2.58
C TRP A 281 -12.16 14.14 3.57
N GLY A 282 -11.34 15.08 4.02
CA GLY A 282 -10.29 14.86 5.02
C GLY A 282 -10.92 14.52 6.36
N GLY A 283 -11.60 15.50 6.95
CA GLY A 283 -12.31 15.33 8.21
C GLY A 283 -11.68 16.19 9.28
N ALA A 284 -11.29 15.61 10.41
CA ALA A 284 -10.70 16.32 11.52
C ALA A 284 -9.21 15.99 11.64
N GLY A 285 -8.32 16.95 11.39
CA GLY A 285 -6.88 16.79 11.52
C GLY A 285 -6.17 17.54 10.41
N ALA A 286 -4.85 17.38 10.31
CA ALA A 286 -4.08 18.00 9.23
C ALA A 286 -3.90 16.99 8.10
N ASP A 287 -4.68 17.15 7.04
CA ASP A 287 -4.86 16.16 5.98
C ASP A 287 -4.13 16.54 4.69
N LEU A 288 -3.80 15.50 3.90
CA LEU A 288 -3.30 15.65 2.53
C LEU A 288 -4.29 15.01 1.55
N LEU A 289 -4.94 15.85 0.75
CA LEU A 289 -5.92 15.45 -0.26
C LEU A 289 -5.38 15.70 -1.66
N ILE A 290 -5.44 14.67 -2.51
CA ILE A 290 -5.03 14.73 -3.92
C ILE A 290 -6.17 14.18 -4.77
N GLY A 291 -6.75 14.99 -5.65
CA GLY A 291 -7.79 14.58 -6.59
C GLY A 291 -7.24 13.60 -7.62
N GLY A 292 -6.47 14.14 -8.56
CA GLY A 292 -5.79 13.36 -9.60
C GLY A 292 -6.30 13.73 -10.99
N ASP A 293 -6.63 12.72 -11.78
CA ASP A 293 -7.21 12.89 -13.11
C ASP A 293 -8.74 12.95 -13.01
N GLY A 294 -9.36 14.09 -13.28
CA GLY A 294 -10.81 14.18 -13.48
C GLY A 294 -11.42 15.39 -12.80
N LEU A 295 -12.74 15.44 -12.70
CA LEU A 295 -13.43 16.61 -12.12
C LEU A 295 -13.73 16.31 -10.66
N ASP A 296 -12.84 16.76 -9.79
CA ASP A 296 -12.82 16.33 -8.40
C ASP A 296 -13.45 17.36 -7.45
N THR A 297 -13.89 16.86 -6.31
CA THR A 297 -14.34 17.67 -5.18
C THR A 297 -13.57 17.27 -3.94
N LEU A 298 -12.80 18.19 -3.39
CA LEU A 298 -12.00 18.02 -2.18
C LEU A 298 -12.53 18.95 -1.08
N SER A 299 -12.62 18.43 0.15
CA SER A 299 -12.96 19.17 1.37
C SER A 299 -11.96 18.78 2.46
N GLY A 300 -11.17 19.71 2.98
CA GLY A 300 -10.30 19.47 4.14
C GLY A 300 -11.12 19.27 5.42
N ASP A 301 -12.21 20.03 5.53
CA ASP A 301 -13.13 20.10 6.66
C ASP A 301 -12.52 20.82 7.87
N GLY A 302 -11.73 20.19 8.72
CA GLY A 302 -11.21 20.84 9.92
C GLY A 302 -9.76 20.49 10.23
N GLY A 303 -8.89 21.49 10.21
CA GLY A 303 -7.49 21.40 10.59
C GLY A 303 -6.62 22.27 9.71
N ASN A 304 -5.40 21.85 9.39
CA ASN A 304 -4.57 22.65 8.47
C ASN A 304 -4.19 21.74 7.32
N ASP A 305 -4.92 21.87 6.23
CA ASP A 305 -4.96 20.86 5.17
C ASP A 305 -4.17 21.27 3.95
N TRP A 306 -3.73 20.27 3.19
CA TRP A 306 -3.15 20.46 1.86
C TRP A 306 -4.05 19.80 0.83
N LEU A 307 -4.61 20.61 -0.07
CA LEU A 307 -5.50 20.16 -1.13
C LEU A 307 -4.84 20.40 -2.50
N ALA A 308 -4.76 19.35 -3.32
CA ALA A 308 -4.33 19.41 -4.70
C ALA A 308 -5.40 18.80 -5.63
N GLY A 309 -5.94 19.59 -6.56
CA GLY A 309 -6.88 19.09 -7.58
C GLY A 309 -6.18 18.26 -8.66
N ASP A 310 -4.98 18.72 -9.05
CA ASP A 310 -4.14 18.20 -10.12
C ASP A 310 -4.64 18.56 -11.53
N GLY A 311 -5.52 17.78 -12.15
CA GLY A 311 -5.91 18.01 -13.55
C GLY A 311 -7.41 18.13 -13.76
N GLN A 312 -7.81 19.01 -14.70
CA GLN A 312 -9.20 19.39 -15.02
C GLN A 312 -9.76 20.43 -14.04
N ASN A 313 -11.07 20.69 -14.10
CA ASN A 313 -11.70 21.77 -13.35
C ASN A 313 -12.23 21.24 -12.01
N ASP A 314 -11.50 21.50 -10.95
CA ASP A 314 -11.76 20.95 -9.63
C ASP A 314 -12.45 21.93 -8.69
N ARG A 315 -12.99 21.39 -7.60
CA ARG A 315 -13.52 22.19 -6.49
C ARG A 315 -12.85 21.83 -5.19
N LEU A 316 -12.09 22.77 -4.64
CA LEU A 316 -11.34 22.61 -3.39
C LEU A 316 -11.94 23.53 -2.31
N LEU A 317 -12.32 22.94 -1.19
CA LEU A 317 -12.78 23.62 0.02
C LEU A 317 -11.78 23.31 1.13
N GLY A 318 -11.08 24.29 1.69
CA GLY A 318 -10.17 24.08 2.83
C GLY A 318 -10.97 23.69 4.07
N GLY A 319 -11.70 24.65 4.64
CA GLY A 319 -12.58 24.39 5.78
C GLY A 319 -12.22 25.29 6.95
N ASP A 320 -12.16 24.72 8.15
CA ASP A 320 -11.67 25.42 9.34
C ASP A 320 -10.15 25.22 9.47
N GLY A 321 -9.40 26.31 9.68
CA GLY A 321 -7.97 26.33 9.96
C GLY A 321 -7.15 26.92 8.80
N ASN A 322 -5.83 26.71 8.79
CA ASN A 322 -4.95 27.38 7.82
C ASN A 322 -4.59 26.40 6.71
N ASP A 323 -5.27 26.51 5.59
CA ASP A 323 -5.20 25.52 4.52
C ASP A 323 -4.29 25.98 3.38
N THR A 324 -3.77 25.01 2.61
CA THR A 324 -3.05 25.26 1.36
C THR A 324 -3.76 24.57 0.21
N LEU A 325 -4.21 25.38 -0.76
CA LEU A 325 -4.99 24.91 -1.91
C LEU A 325 -4.19 25.13 -3.20
N HIS A 326 -4.03 24.07 -3.97
CA HIS A 326 -3.43 24.08 -5.31
C HIS A 326 -4.43 23.45 -6.29
N GLY A 327 -5.11 24.28 -7.09
CA GLY A 327 -6.08 23.79 -8.08
C GLY A 327 -5.42 22.83 -9.07
N GLY A 328 -4.27 23.22 -9.60
CA GLY A 328 -3.57 22.43 -10.61
C GLY A 328 -3.83 23.02 -11.99
N ALA A 329 -4.06 22.17 -12.99
CA ALA A 329 -4.33 22.59 -14.36
C ALA A 329 -5.83 22.48 -14.68
N GLY A 330 -6.49 23.60 -14.95
CA GLY A 330 -7.90 23.57 -15.30
C GLY A 330 -8.56 24.92 -15.16
N ASN A 331 -9.76 24.97 -14.60
CA ASN A 331 -10.42 26.20 -14.21
C ASN A 331 -11.08 25.91 -12.88
N ASP A 332 -10.33 26.14 -11.81
CA ASP A 332 -10.65 25.57 -10.52
C ASP A 332 -11.48 26.52 -9.67
N LEU A 333 -12.27 25.96 -8.77
CA LEU A 333 -12.99 26.69 -7.75
C LEU A 333 -12.34 26.44 -6.39
N LEU A 334 -11.70 27.47 -5.84
CA LEU A 334 -10.97 27.40 -4.59
C LEU A 334 -11.69 28.21 -3.51
N ASN A 335 -11.83 27.66 -2.31
CA ASN A 335 -12.35 28.36 -1.14
C ASN A 335 -11.55 27.89 0.07
N GLY A 336 -10.76 28.79 0.66
CA GLY A 336 -9.94 28.47 1.83
C GLY A 336 -10.80 28.17 3.05
N GLY A 337 -11.80 29.02 3.30
CA GLY A 337 -12.70 28.84 4.43
C GLY A 337 -12.35 29.80 5.56
N ALA A 338 -12.24 29.29 6.78
CA ALA A 338 -11.98 30.09 7.96
C ALA A 338 -10.54 29.88 8.44
N GLY A 339 -9.71 30.90 8.35
CA GLY A 339 -8.32 30.85 8.83
C GLY A 339 -7.43 31.62 7.88
N ALA A 340 -6.11 31.46 8.02
CA ALA A 340 -5.14 32.13 7.16
C ALA A 340 -4.68 31.20 6.05
N ASP A 341 -5.39 31.25 4.92
CA ASP A 341 -5.24 30.27 3.85
C ASP A 341 -4.21 30.69 2.80
N THR A 342 -3.65 29.70 2.11
CA THR A 342 -2.68 29.88 1.05
C THR A 342 -3.17 29.26 -0.25
N PHE A 343 -3.36 30.09 -1.26
CA PHE A 343 -3.70 29.67 -2.62
C PHE A 343 -2.44 29.64 -3.48
N LEU A 344 -2.04 28.45 -3.91
CA LEU A 344 -0.85 28.24 -4.74
C LEU A 344 -1.24 28.22 -6.21
N PHE A 345 -0.52 29.00 -7.02
CA PHE A 345 -0.69 29.04 -8.47
C PHE A 345 0.59 28.70 -9.20
N ALA A 346 0.45 28.18 -10.42
CA ALA A 346 1.55 27.90 -11.32
C ALA A 346 1.14 28.21 -12.78
N ARG A 347 2.12 28.21 -13.69
CA ARG A 347 1.85 28.37 -15.13
C ARG A 347 1.11 27.14 -15.66
N GLY A 348 0.14 27.36 -16.53
CA GLY A 348 -0.73 26.32 -17.09
C GLY A 348 -1.90 25.96 -16.18
N GLY A 349 -2.16 26.77 -15.14
CA GLY A 349 -3.26 26.56 -14.23
C GLY A 349 -4.63 26.88 -14.83
N GLY A 350 -4.67 27.69 -15.90
CA GLY A 350 -5.92 28.12 -16.53
C GLY A 350 -6.62 29.23 -15.74
N THR A 351 -7.95 29.25 -15.70
CA THR A 351 -8.74 30.35 -15.09
C THR A 351 -9.41 29.92 -13.80
N ASP A 352 -8.77 30.23 -12.68
CA ASP A 352 -9.22 29.82 -11.36
C ASP A 352 -10.06 30.91 -10.69
N THR A 353 -10.99 30.49 -9.84
CA THR A 353 -11.84 31.38 -9.04
C THR A 353 -11.63 31.09 -7.56
N ILE A 354 -11.17 32.09 -6.82
CA ILE A 354 -11.14 32.06 -5.35
C ILE A 354 -12.44 32.66 -4.83
N GLN A 355 -13.15 31.94 -3.97
CA GLN A 355 -14.32 32.41 -3.23
C GLN A 355 -13.97 32.66 -1.77
N ALA A 356 -14.81 33.46 -1.10
CA ALA A 356 -14.72 33.78 0.33
C ALA A 356 -13.37 34.36 0.79
N TYR A 357 -12.58 34.93 -0.12
CA TYR A 357 -11.29 35.53 0.17
C TYR A 357 -11.32 36.61 1.26
N GLU A 358 -10.43 36.48 2.25
CA GLU A 358 -10.25 37.40 3.37
C GLU A 358 -8.93 38.18 3.25
N HIS A 359 -9.03 39.44 2.83
CA HIS A 359 -7.87 40.34 2.71
C HIS A 359 -7.13 40.55 4.05
N GLY A 360 -5.81 40.47 4.01
CA GLY A 360 -4.91 40.61 5.16
C GLY A 360 -4.85 39.38 6.06
N ILE A 361 -5.54 38.31 5.67
CA ILE A 361 -5.56 37.01 6.35
C ILE A 361 -5.02 35.96 5.36
N ASP A 362 -5.65 35.86 4.19
CA ASP A 362 -5.28 34.92 3.13
C ASP A 362 -4.08 35.37 2.31
N ARG A 363 -3.50 34.43 1.55
CA ARG A 363 -2.32 34.66 0.71
C ARG A 363 -2.44 34.02 -0.64
N LEU A 364 -1.97 34.73 -1.67
CA LEU A 364 -1.79 34.19 -3.01
C LEU A 364 -0.30 33.96 -3.25
N LEU A 365 0.11 32.72 -3.44
CA LEU A 365 1.49 32.35 -3.77
C LEU A 365 1.63 32.10 -5.28
N ILE A 366 2.48 32.90 -5.92
CA ILE A 366 2.70 32.88 -7.38
C ILE A 366 4.21 32.79 -7.65
N PRO A 367 4.68 32.04 -8.67
CA PRO A 367 6.10 31.98 -9.01
C PRO A 367 6.66 33.37 -9.31
N ARG A 368 7.84 33.71 -8.77
CA ARG A 368 8.49 35.02 -9.04
C ARG A 368 8.70 35.32 -10.51
N THR A 369 8.75 34.30 -11.37
CA THR A 369 8.89 34.45 -12.82
C THR A 369 7.62 34.99 -13.51
N LEU A 370 6.47 34.97 -12.83
CA LEU A 370 5.21 35.52 -13.33
C LEU A 370 4.89 36.90 -12.72
N LEU A 371 5.72 37.37 -11.79
CA LEU A 371 5.56 38.67 -11.15
C LEU A 371 6.52 39.68 -11.78
N ASP A 372 6.04 40.91 -11.97
CA ASP A 372 6.94 42.00 -12.31
C ASP A 372 7.85 42.35 -11.11
N ALA A 373 9.04 42.86 -11.41
CA ALA A 373 9.96 43.33 -10.38
C ALA A 373 9.41 44.55 -9.60
N ASP A 374 8.52 45.32 -10.23
CA ASP A 374 7.80 46.44 -9.61
C ASP A 374 6.33 46.04 -9.35
N PRO A 375 5.91 45.92 -8.08
CA PRO A 375 4.52 45.61 -7.72
C PRO A 375 3.50 46.60 -8.30
N ALA A 376 3.87 47.88 -8.46
CA ALA A 376 2.96 48.88 -9.04
C ALA A 376 2.75 48.67 -10.54
N ALA A 377 3.78 48.20 -11.25
CA ALA A 377 3.66 47.78 -12.65
C ALA A 377 2.77 46.54 -12.77
N PHE A 378 2.99 45.54 -11.90
CA PHE A 378 2.18 44.32 -11.87
C PHE A 378 0.69 44.64 -11.70
N MET A 379 0.34 45.44 -10.69
CA MET A 379 -1.05 45.86 -10.46
C MET A 379 -1.66 46.58 -11.67
N ARG A 380 -0.92 47.48 -12.31
CA ARG A 380 -1.42 48.28 -13.45
C ARG A 380 -1.65 47.41 -14.69
N ASP A 381 -0.75 46.49 -14.96
CA ASP A 381 -0.69 45.78 -16.23
C ASP A 381 -1.40 44.42 -16.19
N HIS A 382 -1.47 43.80 -15.00
CA HIS A 382 -2.00 42.44 -14.82
C HIS A 382 -3.31 42.37 -14.03
N MET A 383 -3.70 43.42 -13.29
CA MET A 383 -4.88 43.37 -12.43
C MET A 383 -5.99 44.30 -12.92
N THR A 384 -7.20 43.76 -13.04
CA THR A 384 -8.39 44.53 -13.44
C THR A 384 -9.58 44.24 -12.56
N ARG A 385 -10.42 45.26 -12.33
CA ARG A 385 -11.67 45.07 -11.60
C ARG A 385 -12.80 44.69 -12.56
N SER A 386 -13.52 43.63 -12.23
CA SER A 386 -14.73 43.21 -12.95
C SER A 386 -15.94 43.18 -12.00
N SER A 387 -17.13 42.90 -12.54
CA SER A 387 -18.32 42.65 -11.73
C SER A 387 -18.25 41.37 -10.89
N ALA A 388 -17.37 40.42 -11.25
CA ALA A 388 -17.19 39.16 -10.53
C ALA A 388 -16.20 39.28 -9.36
N GLY A 389 -15.22 40.18 -9.46
CA GLY A 389 -14.06 40.16 -8.58
C GLY A 389 -12.91 41.00 -9.11
N VAL A 390 -11.75 40.85 -8.50
CA VAL A 390 -10.47 41.29 -9.07
C VAL A 390 -9.96 40.15 -9.95
N VAL A 391 -9.60 40.46 -11.18
CA VAL A 391 -9.01 39.51 -12.13
C VAL A 391 -7.53 39.81 -12.24
N ILE A 392 -6.70 38.78 -12.06
CA ILE A 392 -5.25 38.81 -12.21
C ILE A 392 -4.92 37.99 -13.46
N ASP A 393 -4.32 38.60 -14.48
CA ASP A 393 -3.86 37.93 -15.69
C ASP A 393 -2.38 37.56 -15.55
N LEU A 394 -2.07 36.27 -15.46
CA LEU A 394 -0.70 35.77 -15.31
C LEU A 394 0.01 35.59 -16.66
N GLY A 395 -0.66 35.93 -17.76
CA GLY A 395 -0.19 35.71 -19.12
C GLY A 395 -0.34 34.26 -19.57
N GLY A 396 -0.16 34.01 -20.88
CA GLY A 396 -0.27 32.66 -21.43
C GLY A 396 -1.68 32.05 -21.45
N GLY A 397 -2.69 32.81 -21.03
CA GLY A 397 -4.08 32.36 -20.90
C GLY A 397 -4.50 32.07 -19.45
N ASP A 398 -3.55 32.08 -18.51
CA ASP A 398 -3.79 31.81 -17.09
C ASP A 398 -4.33 33.05 -16.36
N ARG A 399 -5.33 32.86 -15.50
CA ARG A 399 -6.00 33.93 -14.75
C ARG A 399 -6.42 33.47 -13.36
N ILE A 400 -6.39 34.40 -12.41
CA ILE A 400 -6.99 34.23 -11.08
C ILE A 400 -8.13 35.23 -10.93
N ILE A 401 -9.30 34.77 -10.53
CA ILE A 401 -10.45 35.59 -10.21
C ILE A 401 -10.66 35.53 -8.71
N VAL A 402 -10.26 36.58 -8.00
CA VAL A 402 -10.58 36.75 -6.57
C VAL A 402 -11.98 37.30 -6.47
N ALA A 403 -12.95 36.41 -6.20
CA ALA A 403 -14.36 36.75 -6.14
C ALA A 403 -14.68 37.57 -4.89
N GLY A 404 -15.56 38.55 -5.05
CA GLY A 404 -15.95 39.47 -3.98
C GLY A 404 -16.12 40.85 -4.54
N THR A 405 -17.29 41.46 -4.39
CA THR A 405 -17.68 42.70 -5.11
C THR A 405 -17.18 43.98 -4.44
N THR A 406 -16.64 43.89 -3.23
CA THR A 406 -16.10 45.03 -2.47
C THR A 406 -14.58 45.14 -2.52
N LEU A 407 -13.87 44.08 -2.92
CA LEU A 407 -12.40 44.04 -2.99
C LEU A 407 -11.87 45.01 -4.04
N THR A 408 -10.72 45.62 -3.77
CA THR A 408 -9.96 46.45 -4.71
C THR A 408 -8.71 45.72 -5.18
N ALA A 409 -8.15 46.12 -6.32
CA ALA A 409 -6.90 45.53 -6.83
C ALA A 409 -5.72 45.74 -5.87
N ALA A 410 -5.66 46.89 -5.19
CA ALA A 410 -4.62 47.18 -4.20
C ALA A 410 -4.69 46.22 -3.00
N GLN A 411 -5.89 45.97 -2.46
CA GLN A 411 -6.08 45.02 -1.37
C GLN A 411 -5.60 43.62 -1.76
N VAL A 412 -6.04 43.12 -2.91
CA VAL A 412 -5.62 41.78 -3.37
C VAL A 412 -4.10 41.73 -3.61
N ALA A 413 -3.49 42.83 -4.09
CA ALA A 413 -2.06 42.87 -4.36
C ALA A 413 -1.18 42.85 -3.10
N ASP A 414 -1.67 43.37 -1.97
CA ASP A 414 -0.94 43.39 -0.69
C ASP A 414 -0.68 41.96 -0.15
N ASP A 415 -1.48 40.98 -0.60
CA ASP A 415 -1.45 39.60 -0.17
C ASP A 415 -0.83 38.63 -1.21
N ILE A 416 -0.25 39.17 -2.30
CA ILE A 416 0.45 38.37 -3.31
C ILE A 416 1.93 38.22 -2.92
N PHE A 417 2.39 36.96 -2.87
CA PHE A 417 3.76 36.62 -2.51
C PHE A 417 4.43 35.78 -3.61
N GLY A 418 5.67 36.15 -3.92
CA GLY A 418 6.53 35.44 -4.86
C GLY A 418 7.34 34.32 -4.19
N TYR A 419 7.18 33.08 -4.63
CA TYR A 419 8.03 31.96 -4.20
C TYR A 419 9.14 31.60 -5.19
#